data_AF-A0A7Y5UJ20-F1
#
_entry.id   AF-A0A7Y5UJ20-F1
#
_cell.length_a   1.000
_cell.length_b   1.000
_cell.length_c   1.000
_cell.angle_alpha   90.00
_cell.angle_beta   90.00
_cell.angle_gamma   90.00
#
_symmetry.space_group_name_H-M   'P 1'
#
loop_
_entity.id
_entity.type
_entity.pdbx_description
1 polymer ?
#
loop_
_entity_poly.entity_id
_entity_poly.type
_entity_poly.pdbx_seq_one_letter_code
_entity_poly.pdbx_strand_id
1 'polypeptide(L)'
;MRPAICALLLASACGPHADDDANVARGRGLAAVSLPPVVEAAVYDAAARASFDVGPGLVLMAHPRRLPRTAGYEGGDPLPQPLLQALRAGGVVRGSCDPKHEVPLDMPRCPGGQAGYVIRGSPVVRMGGDTIQLNFAAEAFAPLTAQRPQALRFEKIYQLVGAGTAWRVVREARVRGAG
;
A
#
# COMPACT_ATOMS: atom_id res chain seq x y z
N MET A 1 -34.95 63.78 -3.80
CA MET A 1 -36.15 62.97 -3.46
C MET A 1 -35.78 61.50 -3.54
N ARG A 2 -36.28 60.70 -2.58
CA ARG A 2 -35.98 59.27 -2.25
C ARG A 2 -36.44 58.30 -3.39
N PRO A 3 -36.38 56.95 -3.23
CA PRO A 3 -35.26 55.99 -3.15
C PRO A 3 -35.50 54.71 -4.04
N ALA A 4 -34.57 53.73 -4.03
CA ALA A 4 -34.75 52.24 -4.18
C ALA A 4 -33.39 51.60 -4.57
N ILE A 5 -32.62 50.87 -3.75
CA ILE A 5 -32.75 49.53 -3.12
C ILE A 5 -33.28 48.41 -4.03
N CYS A 6 -32.41 47.41 -4.28
CA CYS A 6 -32.61 45.95 -4.46
C CYS A 6 -31.71 45.44 -5.60
N ALA A 7 -30.98 44.33 -5.52
CA ALA A 7 -30.75 43.35 -4.48
C ALA A 7 -29.49 42.55 -4.87
N LEU A 8 -28.73 42.06 -3.88
CA LEU A 8 -27.74 41.01 -4.07
C LEU A 8 -28.42 39.74 -4.61
N LEU A 9 -27.84 39.11 -5.62
CA LEU A 9 -27.94 37.67 -5.82
C LEU A 9 -26.53 37.09 -5.96
N LEU A 10 -26.08 36.52 -4.84
CA LEU A 10 -25.00 35.53 -4.78
C LEU A 10 -25.44 34.30 -5.57
N ALA A 11 -24.93 34.13 -6.78
CA ALA A 11 -25.01 32.86 -7.49
C ALA A 11 -23.70 32.11 -7.30
N SER A 12 -23.65 31.38 -6.19
CA SER A 12 -22.71 30.30 -5.92
C SER A 12 -22.84 29.21 -6.99
N ALA A 13 -22.01 29.25 -8.03
CA ALA A 13 -21.80 28.11 -8.91
C ALA A 13 -20.70 27.22 -8.33
N CYS A 14 -21.01 26.54 -7.22
CA CYS A 14 -20.35 25.29 -6.87
C CYS A 14 -20.68 24.31 -8.01
N GLY A 15 -19.75 24.15 -8.94
CA GLY A 15 -19.83 23.09 -9.94
C GLY A 15 -19.94 21.74 -9.25
N PRO A 16 -20.68 20.78 -9.83
CA PRO A 16 -20.90 19.48 -9.21
C PRO A 16 -19.56 18.77 -9.01
N HIS A 17 -19.12 18.71 -7.75
CA HIS A 17 -18.32 17.61 -7.24
C HIS A 17 -19.18 16.35 -7.36
N ALA A 18 -19.05 15.66 -8.49
CA ALA A 18 -19.40 14.26 -8.58
C ALA A 18 -18.10 13.49 -8.37
N ASP A 19 -17.81 13.26 -7.09
CA ASP A 19 -16.85 12.26 -6.63
C ASP A 19 -17.21 10.91 -7.28
N ASP A 20 -16.42 10.51 -8.27
CA ASP A 20 -16.28 9.09 -8.64
C ASP A 20 -14.84 8.65 -8.31
N ASP A 21 -14.48 8.89 -7.05
CA ASP A 21 -13.25 8.43 -6.40
C ASP A 21 -13.30 6.93 -6.04
N ALA A 22 -14.30 6.20 -6.54
CA ALA A 22 -14.43 4.76 -6.37
C ALA A 22 -13.35 3.97 -7.14
N ASN A 23 -12.59 4.61 -8.02
CA ASN A 23 -11.49 3.99 -8.78
C ASN A 23 -10.14 4.59 -8.40
N VAL A 24 -9.65 4.35 -7.17
CA VAL A 24 -8.29 4.74 -6.75
C VAL A 24 -7.25 3.96 -7.57
N ALA A 25 -6.93 4.45 -8.76
CA ALA A 25 -5.83 3.93 -9.57
C ALA A 25 -4.51 4.36 -8.94
N ARG A 26 -3.71 3.38 -8.53
CA ARG A 26 -2.45 3.58 -7.81
C ARG A 26 -1.46 4.32 -8.71
N GLY A 27 -1.15 5.55 -8.33
CA GLY A 27 -0.29 6.43 -9.13
C GLY A 27 -0.91 6.83 -10.47
N ARG A 28 -2.20 7.18 -10.50
CA ARG A 28 -2.89 7.69 -11.70
C ARG A 28 -2.07 8.82 -12.35
N GLY A 29 -1.77 8.69 -13.64
CA GLY A 29 -0.97 9.66 -14.40
C GLY A 29 0.54 9.65 -14.10
N LEU A 30 1.00 8.81 -13.16
CA LEU A 30 2.41 8.70 -12.82
C LEU A 30 3.06 7.50 -13.53
N ALA A 31 4.34 7.67 -13.87
CA ALA A 31 5.14 6.59 -14.45
C ALA A 31 5.74 5.70 -13.37
N ALA A 32 5.68 4.39 -13.58
CA ALA A 32 6.46 3.46 -12.78
C ALA A 32 7.95 3.71 -13.01
N VAL A 33 8.74 3.66 -11.94
CA VAL A 33 10.20 3.75 -12.01
C VAL A 33 10.78 2.37 -11.77
N SER A 34 11.69 1.95 -12.64
CA SER A 34 12.50 0.75 -12.41
C SER A 34 13.65 1.12 -11.48
N LEU A 35 13.66 0.53 -10.29
CA LEU A 35 14.73 0.69 -9.31
C LEU A 35 15.56 -0.60 -9.26
N PRO A 36 16.86 -0.52 -8.95
CA PRO A 36 17.62 -1.73 -8.61
C PRO A 36 16.95 -2.48 -7.45
N PRO A 37 16.94 -3.83 -7.44
CA PRO A 37 16.19 -4.60 -6.44
C PRO A 37 16.52 -4.24 -4.98
N VAL A 38 17.79 -3.93 -4.69
CA VAL A 38 18.23 -3.52 -3.34
C VAL A 38 17.68 -2.15 -2.94
N VAL A 39 17.61 -1.21 -3.90
CA VAL A 39 17.02 0.12 -3.70
C VAL A 39 15.52 -0.01 -3.49
N GLU A 40 14.84 -0.81 -4.31
CA GLU A 40 13.41 -1.04 -4.15
C GLU A 40 13.08 -1.74 -2.82
N ALA A 41 13.91 -2.71 -2.39
CA ALA A 41 13.76 -3.34 -1.08
C ALA A 41 13.86 -2.32 0.07
N ALA A 42 14.74 -1.31 -0.04
CA ALA A 42 14.83 -0.24 0.97
C ALA A 42 13.60 0.67 1.00
N VAL A 43 12.95 0.90 -0.15
CA VAL A 43 11.65 1.61 -0.22
C VAL A 43 10.56 0.80 0.51
N TYR A 44 10.53 -0.52 0.28
CA TYR A 44 9.59 -1.43 0.94
C TYR A 44 9.86 -1.50 2.45
N ASP A 45 11.13 -1.54 2.88
CA ASP A 45 11.52 -1.52 4.29
C ASP A 45 11.04 -0.23 4.98
N ALA A 46 11.27 0.93 4.35
CA ALA A 46 10.80 2.21 4.87
C ALA A 46 9.27 2.25 5.04
N ALA A 47 8.51 1.71 4.07
CA ALA A 47 7.06 1.59 4.17
C ALA A 47 6.61 0.60 5.26
N ALA A 48 7.29 -0.54 5.39
CA ALA A 48 7.01 -1.54 6.43
C ALA A 48 7.26 -0.97 7.82
N ARG A 49 8.39 -0.28 8.04
CA ARG A 49 8.73 0.39 9.31
C ARG A 49 7.82 1.57 9.63
N ALA A 50 7.22 2.21 8.62
CA ALA A 50 6.18 3.22 8.84
C ALA A 50 4.81 2.60 9.20
N SER A 51 4.58 1.34 8.80
CA SER A 51 3.33 0.62 9.09
C SER A 51 3.38 -0.15 10.41
N PHE A 52 4.56 -0.61 10.82
CA PHE A 52 4.76 -1.56 11.91
C PHE A 52 5.97 -1.20 12.76
N ASP A 53 5.93 -1.58 14.03
CA ASP A 53 7.13 -1.70 14.85
C ASP A 53 7.88 -2.99 14.44
N VAL A 54 8.81 -2.85 13.49
CA VAL A 54 9.57 -3.98 12.92
C VAL A 54 10.62 -4.44 13.92
N GLY A 55 10.33 -5.53 14.61
CA GLY A 55 11.23 -6.22 15.54
C GLY A 55 11.16 -7.74 15.44
N PRO A 56 11.93 -8.48 16.26
CA PRO A 56 12.05 -9.94 16.18
C PRO A 56 10.72 -10.68 16.43
N GLY A 57 9.79 -10.05 17.15
CA GLY A 57 8.45 -10.60 17.40
C GLY A 57 7.48 -10.49 16.22
N LEU A 58 7.79 -9.67 15.20
CA LEU A 58 6.94 -9.50 14.02
C LEU A 58 7.35 -10.47 12.92
N VAL A 59 6.36 -11.13 12.31
CA VAL A 59 6.55 -11.93 11.10
C VAL A 59 5.94 -11.20 9.92
N LEU A 60 6.79 -10.79 8.98
CA LEU A 60 6.37 -10.27 7.68
C LEU A 60 6.71 -11.28 6.58
N MET A 61 5.75 -11.55 5.72
CA MET A 61 5.92 -12.34 4.50
C MET A 61 5.60 -11.45 3.29
N ALA A 62 6.30 -11.61 2.18
CA ALA A 62 5.94 -10.92 0.95
C ALA A 62 4.84 -11.69 0.20
N HIS A 63 3.85 -10.99 -0.34
CA HIS A 63 2.96 -11.60 -1.33
C HIS A 63 3.74 -11.89 -2.63
N PRO A 64 3.53 -13.00 -3.34
CA PRO A 64 4.25 -13.32 -4.58
C PRO A 64 3.88 -12.44 -5.79
N ARG A 65 2.99 -11.47 -5.59
CA ARG A 65 2.52 -10.53 -6.61
C ARG A 65 2.51 -9.12 -6.03
N ARG A 66 2.79 -8.11 -6.85
CA ARG A 66 2.65 -6.68 -6.52
C ARG A 66 1.18 -6.27 -6.52
N LEU A 67 0.80 -5.23 -5.78
CA LEU A 67 -0.54 -4.65 -5.91
C LEU A 67 -0.77 -4.22 -7.37
N PRO A 68 -1.96 -4.48 -7.95
CA PRO A 68 -2.25 -4.03 -9.31
C PRO A 68 -2.24 -2.50 -9.38
N ARG A 69 -1.95 -1.93 -10.55
CA ARG A 69 -2.03 -0.46 -10.73
C ARG A 69 -3.48 0.06 -10.66
N THR A 70 -4.44 -0.82 -10.91
CA THR A 70 -5.88 -0.56 -10.74
C THR A 70 -6.27 -0.64 -9.25
N ALA A 71 -7.56 -0.49 -8.94
CA ALA A 71 -8.08 -0.70 -7.59
C ALA A 71 -8.07 -2.19 -7.19
N GLY A 72 -8.29 -2.45 -5.90
CA GLY A 72 -8.44 -3.80 -5.34
C GLY A 72 -7.12 -4.56 -5.11
N TYR A 73 -7.23 -5.79 -4.60
CA TYR A 73 -6.08 -6.64 -4.25
C TYR A 73 -5.81 -7.74 -5.28
N GLU A 74 -6.78 -8.07 -6.13
CA GLU A 74 -6.65 -9.19 -7.07
C GLU A 74 -5.74 -8.89 -8.26
N GLY A 75 -5.01 -9.91 -8.73
CA GLY A 75 -4.14 -9.80 -9.91
C GLY A 75 -2.76 -9.20 -9.62
N GLY A 76 -2.30 -8.29 -10.47
CA GLY A 76 -0.98 -7.65 -10.39
C GLY A 76 0.19 -8.52 -10.87
N ASP A 77 1.30 -7.84 -11.17
CA ASP A 77 2.51 -8.47 -11.71
C ASP A 77 3.20 -9.35 -10.65
N PRO A 78 3.87 -10.45 -11.05
CA PRO A 78 4.71 -11.22 -10.14
C PRO A 78 5.73 -10.34 -9.41
N LEU A 79 5.97 -10.63 -8.13
CA LEU A 79 7.05 -10.00 -7.40
C LEU A 79 8.38 -10.49 -7.99
N PRO A 80 9.27 -9.61 -8.48
CA PRO A 80 10.54 -10.05 -9.05
C PRO A 80 11.37 -10.82 -8.02
N GLN A 81 11.89 -12.00 -8.42
CA GLN A 81 12.69 -12.83 -7.52
C GLN A 81 13.90 -12.10 -6.91
N PRO A 82 14.64 -11.24 -7.66
CA PRO A 82 15.73 -10.45 -7.07
C PRO A 82 15.25 -9.49 -5.96
N LEU A 83 14.04 -8.94 -6.07
CA LEU A 83 13.47 -8.08 -5.04
C LEU A 83 13.12 -8.89 -3.79
N LEU A 84 12.49 -10.06 -3.94
CA LEU A 84 12.22 -10.95 -2.80
C LEU A 84 13.52 -11.35 -2.07
N GLN A 85 14.58 -11.65 -2.81
CA GLN A 85 15.88 -11.96 -2.24
C GLN A 85 16.45 -10.76 -1.46
N ALA A 86 16.38 -9.56 -2.02
CA ALA A 86 16.83 -8.33 -1.35
C ALA A 86 16.03 -8.03 -0.07
N LEU A 87 14.70 -8.21 -0.09
CA LEU A 87 13.85 -8.05 1.09
C LEU A 87 14.22 -9.04 2.21
N ARG A 88 14.50 -10.29 1.85
CA ARG A 88 14.95 -11.32 2.81
C ARG A 88 16.33 -11.01 3.37
N ALA A 89 17.28 -10.64 2.51
CA ALA A 89 18.64 -10.28 2.93
C ALA A 89 18.66 -9.05 3.86
N GLY A 90 17.77 -8.09 3.64
CA GLY A 90 17.59 -6.93 4.51
C GLY A 90 16.78 -7.21 5.79
N GLY A 91 16.29 -8.43 5.99
CA GLY A 91 15.50 -8.81 7.17
C GLY A 91 14.08 -8.24 7.19
N VAL A 92 13.59 -7.66 6.08
CA VAL A 92 12.25 -7.07 5.98
C VAL A 92 11.18 -8.16 6.04
N VAL A 93 11.41 -9.27 5.34
CA VAL A 93 10.49 -10.41 5.27
C VAL A 93 11.21 -11.73 5.52
N ARG A 94 10.51 -12.71 6.10
CA ARG A 94 11.07 -14.07 6.33
C ARG A 94 10.96 -14.95 5.09
N GLY A 95 10.03 -14.65 4.20
CA GLY A 95 9.73 -15.46 3.02
C GLY A 95 8.62 -14.85 2.17
N SER A 96 7.98 -15.71 1.37
CA SER A 96 6.83 -15.37 0.54
C SER A 96 5.63 -16.23 0.93
N CYS A 97 4.44 -15.65 0.87
CA CYS A 97 3.19 -16.35 1.11
C CYS A 97 2.08 -15.80 0.20
N ASP A 98 1.35 -16.69 -0.45
CA ASP A 98 0.09 -16.40 -1.13
C ASP A 98 -1.06 -16.79 -0.18
N PRO A 99 -1.63 -15.83 0.56
CA PRO A 99 -2.72 -16.10 1.47
C PRO A 99 -3.93 -16.61 0.69
N LYS A 100 -4.18 -17.92 0.75
CA LYS A 100 -5.41 -18.49 0.18
C LYS A 100 -6.57 -18.19 1.11
N HIS A 101 -7.54 -17.46 0.59
CA HIS A 101 -8.82 -17.22 1.25
C HIS A 101 -9.77 -18.38 0.93
N GLU A 102 -9.98 -19.28 1.90
CA GLU A 102 -10.98 -20.35 1.77
C GLU A 102 -12.41 -19.80 1.90
N VAL A 103 -12.58 -18.73 2.68
CA VAL A 103 -13.83 -17.99 2.89
C VAL A 103 -13.50 -16.49 2.79
N PRO A 104 -14.32 -15.65 2.13
CA PRO A 104 -13.99 -14.25 1.80
C PRO A 104 -13.65 -13.27 2.95
N LEU A 105 -13.68 -13.72 4.21
CA LEU A 105 -13.42 -12.91 5.41
C LEU A 105 -12.56 -13.61 6.47
N ASP A 106 -12.14 -14.86 6.21
CA ASP A 106 -11.30 -15.61 7.13
C ASP A 106 -9.88 -15.07 7.12
N MET A 107 -9.23 -15.05 8.29
CA MET A 107 -7.80 -14.81 8.34
C MET A 107 -7.06 -15.91 7.55
N PRO A 108 -6.32 -15.53 6.49
CA PRO A 108 -5.64 -16.51 5.65
C PRO A 108 -4.49 -17.18 6.41
N ARG A 109 -3.99 -18.26 5.83
CA ARG A 109 -2.94 -19.09 6.42
C ARG A 109 -1.66 -18.99 5.62
N CYS A 110 -0.54 -18.89 6.32
CA CYS A 110 0.79 -18.98 5.74
C CYS A 110 1.59 -20.09 6.42
N PRO A 111 2.46 -20.80 5.68
CA PRO A 111 3.41 -21.73 6.29
C PRO A 111 4.28 -21.01 7.32
N GLY A 112 4.27 -21.48 8.57
CA GLY A 112 5.01 -20.88 9.67
C GLY A 112 4.43 -21.25 11.03
N GLY A 113 5.25 -21.10 12.08
CA GLY A 113 4.85 -21.39 13.46
C GLY A 113 4.27 -20.19 14.23
N GLN A 114 4.18 -19.01 13.60
CA GLN A 114 3.79 -17.75 14.24
C GLN A 114 2.83 -16.96 13.35
N ALA A 115 1.91 -16.20 13.96
CA ALA A 115 1.07 -15.24 13.27
C ALA A 115 1.89 -14.05 12.75
N GLY A 116 1.37 -13.34 11.76
CA GLY A 116 2.08 -12.23 11.14
C GLY A 116 1.24 -11.48 10.11
N TYR A 117 1.93 -10.81 9.20
CA TYR A 117 1.31 -10.10 8.08
C TYR A 117 1.95 -10.51 6.75
N VAL A 118 1.11 -10.69 5.73
CA VAL A 118 1.54 -10.68 4.34
C VAL A 118 1.51 -9.24 3.86
N ILE A 119 2.65 -8.72 3.41
CA ILE A 119 2.78 -7.37 2.88
C ILE A 119 2.84 -7.39 1.36
N ARG A 120 2.32 -6.32 0.75
CA ARG A 120 2.26 -6.18 -0.70
C ARG A 120 2.45 -4.73 -1.11
N GLY A 121 3.44 -4.45 -1.95
CA GLY A 121 3.66 -3.14 -2.54
C GLY A 121 3.18 -3.06 -3.98
N SER A 122 2.78 -1.88 -4.44
CA SER A 122 2.62 -1.60 -5.87
C SER A 122 3.98 -1.51 -6.59
N PRO A 123 4.03 -1.38 -7.92
CA PRO A 123 5.15 -0.72 -8.58
C PRO A 123 5.42 0.64 -7.92
N VAL A 124 6.69 0.99 -7.76
CA VAL A 124 7.10 2.32 -7.30
C VAL A 124 6.85 3.30 -8.45
N VAL A 125 6.21 4.43 -8.15
CA VAL A 125 5.94 5.47 -9.16
C VAL A 125 6.67 6.76 -8.79
N ARG A 126 7.10 7.52 -9.81
CA ARG A 126 7.75 8.81 -9.62
C ARG A 126 6.72 9.92 -9.51
N MET A 127 6.81 10.75 -8.47
CA MET A 127 5.95 11.94 -8.31
C MET A 127 6.61 13.21 -8.86
N GLY A 128 7.94 13.34 -8.71
CA GLY A 128 8.71 14.51 -9.12
C GLY A 128 9.95 14.68 -8.24
N GLY A 129 11.03 15.23 -8.80
CA GLY A 129 12.33 15.27 -8.13
C GLY A 129 12.76 13.89 -7.62
N ASP A 130 13.19 13.84 -6.35
CA ASP A 130 13.58 12.62 -5.65
C ASP A 130 12.43 11.97 -4.86
N THR A 131 11.18 12.38 -5.14
CA THR A 131 9.99 11.85 -4.47
C THR A 131 9.37 10.72 -5.27
N ILE A 132 9.16 9.60 -4.59
CA ILE A 132 8.45 8.43 -5.11
C ILE A 132 7.19 8.17 -4.29
N GLN A 133 6.27 7.39 -4.86
CA GLN A 133 5.11 6.86 -4.17
C GLN A 133 5.08 5.33 -4.24
N LEU A 134 4.69 4.72 -3.12
CA LEU A 134 4.39 3.29 -3.00
C LEU A 134 3.02 3.13 -2.33
N ASN A 135 2.12 2.39 -2.96
CA ASN A 135 0.96 1.85 -2.26
C ASN A 135 1.38 0.57 -1.55
N PHE A 136 1.08 0.48 -0.26
CA PHE A 136 1.47 -0.59 0.62
C PHE A 136 0.25 -1.18 1.30
N ALA A 137 0.06 -2.48 1.14
CA ALA A 137 -0.99 -3.23 1.79
C ALA A 137 -0.41 -4.27 2.74
N ALA A 138 -1.16 -4.56 3.79
CA ALA A 138 -0.87 -5.67 4.67
C ALA A 138 -2.16 -6.41 5.04
N GLU A 139 -2.05 -7.72 5.15
CA GLU A 139 -3.11 -8.62 5.57
C GLU A 139 -2.58 -9.54 6.66
N ALA A 140 -3.22 -9.54 7.82
CA ALA A 140 -2.86 -10.43 8.92
C ALA A 140 -3.12 -11.89 8.53
N PHE A 141 -2.22 -12.79 8.94
CA PHE A 141 -2.36 -14.22 8.76
C PHE A 141 -2.18 -14.96 10.10
N ALA A 142 -2.82 -16.11 10.20
CA ALA A 142 -2.68 -17.03 11.33
C ALA A 142 -1.75 -18.20 10.95
N PRO A 143 -1.04 -18.79 11.93
CA PRO A 143 -0.39 -20.08 11.73
C PRO A 143 -1.47 -21.16 11.49
N LEU A 144 -1.09 -22.26 10.83
CA LEU A 144 -2.01 -23.34 10.44
C LEU A 144 -2.82 -23.95 11.61
N THR A 145 -2.35 -23.78 12.84
CA THR A 145 -2.96 -24.38 14.04
C THR A 145 -3.86 -23.43 14.84
N ALA A 146 -3.93 -22.14 14.49
CA ALA A 146 -4.72 -21.17 15.24
C ALA A 146 -6.20 -21.08 14.80
N GLN A 147 -7.07 -20.66 15.73
CA GLN A 147 -8.44 -20.23 15.42
C GLN A 147 -8.42 -19.02 14.46
N ARG A 148 -9.46 -18.88 13.63
CA ARG A 148 -9.56 -17.87 12.57
C ARG A 148 -10.36 -16.65 13.07
N PRO A 149 -9.71 -15.58 13.57
CA PRO A 149 -10.40 -14.30 13.72
C PRO A 149 -10.62 -13.67 12.33
N GLN A 150 -11.35 -12.55 12.30
CA GLN A 150 -11.51 -11.75 11.09
C GLN A 150 -10.16 -11.22 10.59
N ALA A 151 -9.92 -11.27 9.27
CA ALA A 151 -8.70 -10.76 8.68
C ALA A 151 -8.58 -9.23 8.89
N LEU A 152 -7.52 -8.80 9.59
CA LEU A 152 -7.14 -7.38 9.60
C LEU A 152 -6.38 -7.08 8.31
N ARG A 153 -7.00 -6.28 7.44
CA ARG A 153 -6.42 -5.84 6.18
C ARG A 153 -6.45 -4.32 6.07
N PHE A 154 -5.36 -3.73 5.59
CA PHE A 154 -5.32 -2.31 5.26
C PHE A 154 -4.48 -2.03 4.03
N GLU A 155 -4.70 -0.86 3.44
CA GLU A 155 -3.83 -0.26 2.44
C GLU A 155 -3.55 1.20 2.78
N LYS A 156 -2.30 1.60 2.57
CA LYS A 156 -1.78 2.95 2.73
C LYS A 156 -1.04 3.38 1.48
N ILE A 157 -0.99 4.69 1.26
CA ILE A 157 -0.16 5.34 0.25
C ILE A 157 0.97 6.03 0.99
N TYR A 158 2.20 5.71 0.61
CA TYR A 158 3.40 6.32 1.13
C TYR A 158 4.06 7.18 0.06
N GLN A 159 4.38 8.43 0.41
CA GLN A 159 5.34 9.23 -0.34
C GLN A 159 6.68 9.17 0.39
N LEU A 160 7.73 8.84 -0.36
CA LEU A 160 9.08 8.66 0.17
C LEU A 160 10.06 9.56 -0.56
N VAL A 161 11.04 10.05 0.19
CA VAL A 161 12.21 10.76 -0.35
C VAL A 161 13.47 10.03 0.09
N GLY A 162 14.48 10.04 -0.76
CA GLY A 162 15.70 9.30 -0.48
C GLY A 162 16.56 9.10 -1.72
N ALA A 163 17.69 8.44 -1.49
CA ALA A 163 18.64 8.05 -2.53
C ALA A 163 19.33 6.74 -2.15
N GLY A 164 19.63 5.91 -3.14
CA GLY A 164 20.25 4.61 -2.91
C GLY A 164 19.42 3.75 -1.97
N THR A 165 19.98 3.36 -0.81
CA THR A 165 19.29 2.56 0.20
C THR A 165 18.74 3.37 1.38
N ALA A 166 18.90 4.70 1.37
CA ALA A 166 18.42 5.57 2.43
C ALA A 166 17.10 6.23 2.01
N TRP A 167 15.98 5.65 2.44
CA TRP A 167 14.63 6.15 2.18
C TRP A 167 13.88 6.43 3.46
N ARG A 168 13.05 7.48 3.45
CA ARG A 168 12.14 7.80 4.55
C ARG A 168 10.77 8.17 4.02
N VAL A 169 9.73 7.78 4.77
CA VAL A 169 8.37 8.23 4.52
C VAL A 169 8.25 9.70 4.94
N VAL A 170 7.70 10.53 4.05
CA VAL A 170 7.42 11.96 4.32
C VAL A 170 5.93 12.28 4.34
N ARG A 171 5.10 11.44 3.71
CA ARG A 171 3.64 11.52 3.80
C ARG A 171 3.03 10.13 3.79
N GLU A 172 1.93 10.00 4.53
CA GLU A 172 1.08 8.80 4.56
C GLU A 172 -0.37 9.22 4.29
N ALA A 173 -1.11 8.40 3.53
CA ALA A 173 -2.56 8.48 3.44
C ALA A 173 -3.17 7.07 3.53
N ARG A 174 -4.34 6.94 4.14
CA ARG A 174 -5.10 5.68 4.18
C ARG A 174 -6.00 5.57 2.95
N VAL A 175 -6.00 4.42 2.30
CA VAL A 175 -6.99 4.11 1.25
C VAL A 175 -8.26 3.62 1.94
N ARG A 176 -9.39 4.32 1.74
CA ARG A 176 -10.69 3.85 2.21
C ARG A 176 -11.15 2.73 1.28
N GLY A 177 -11.60 1.62 1.86
CA GLY A 177 -11.68 0.32 1.18
C GLY A 177 -12.61 0.30 -0.03
N ALA A 178 -12.13 -0.33 -1.11
CA ALA A 178 -12.98 -1.23 -1.87
C ALA A 178 -13.12 -2.50 -1.02
N GLY A 179 -14.25 -2.63 -0.34
CA GLY A 179 -14.68 -3.88 0.30
C GLY A 179 -14.99 -4.91 -0.75
#